data_AF-A0A951FWZ1-F1
#
_entry.id   AF-A0A951FWZ1-F1
#
_cell.length_a   1.000
_cell.length_b   1.000
_cell.length_c   1.000
_cell.angle_alpha   90.00
_cell.angle_beta   90.00
_cell.angle_gamma   90.00
#
_symmetry.space_group_name_H-M   'P 1'
#
loop_
_entity.id
_entity.type
_entity.pdbx_description
1 polymer ?
#
loop_
_entity_poly.entity_id
_entity_poly.type
_entity_poly.pdbx_seq_one_letter_code
_entity_poly.pdbx_strand_id
1 'polypeptide(L)'
;MSDLPSSLGIEAVECVAEGPRGLTVRVSGRWLRRRPEPRGQATLIVETDLGRQRFPAMPEPPSLTGAAPGTWRMTFSVPAELAPVLPGRTFLQLGGVMVPLPIVEVTIPEGPDPELLEARRARSSELAAESARRRAAELAGQVEHLERELAEARDYSDRLQGEIAERERRLRGAEQHTHSERSLRAEIEQELTRRTRAAQHDLGVLHERVADLERELNRMHRAV
;
A
#
# COMPACT_ATOMS: atom_id res chain seq x y z
N MET A 1 53.47 29.67 17.83
CA MET A 1 53.95 28.95 19.04
C MET A 1 52.87 27.94 19.41
N SER A 2 53.20 26.66 19.31
CA SER A 2 52.26 25.54 19.24
C SER A 2 51.99 24.94 20.62
N ASP A 3 50.92 25.36 21.29
CA ASP A 3 50.48 24.81 22.59
C ASP A 3 49.50 23.64 22.40
N LEU A 4 49.96 22.54 21.78
CA LEU A 4 49.16 21.34 21.56
C LEU A 4 49.49 20.11 22.42
N PRO A 5 50.70 19.88 23.00
CA PRO A 5 50.91 18.67 23.78
C PRO A 5 50.11 18.64 25.10
N SER A 6 49.68 19.80 25.61
CA SER A 6 48.96 19.91 26.90
C SER A 6 47.43 20.04 26.78
N SER A 7 46.84 19.94 25.58
CA SER A 7 45.40 20.16 25.36
C SER A 7 44.62 18.91 24.93
N LEU A 8 45.31 17.79 24.67
CA LEU A 8 44.71 16.53 24.21
C LEU A 8 44.86 15.44 25.29
N GLY A 9 43.75 14.96 25.84
CA GLY A 9 43.73 13.76 26.67
C GLY A 9 43.21 12.58 25.85
N ILE A 10 44.03 11.53 25.65
CA ILE A 10 43.56 10.25 25.10
C ILE A 10 42.98 9.45 26.27
N GLU A 11 41.72 9.02 26.13
CA GLU A 11 41.03 8.25 27.17
C GLU A 11 40.99 6.76 26.84
N ALA A 12 40.76 6.41 25.58
CA ALA A 12 40.73 5.03 25.13
C ALA A 12 41.16 4.88 23.67
N VAL A 13 41.83 3.76 23.39
CA VAL A 13 42.12 3.29 22.04
C VAL A 13 41.58 1.88 21.94
N GLU A 14 40.63 1.68 21.05
CA GLU A 14 39.98 0.39 20.81
C GLU A 14 40.32 -0.09 19.40
N CYS A 15 40.67 -1.36 19.28
CA CYS A 15 40.94 -2.00 18.00
C CYS A 15 39.87 -3.06 17.76
N VAL A 16 39.08 -2.91 16.70
CA VAL A 16 38.00 -3.85 16.35
C VAL A 16 38.33 -4.46 15.00
N ALA A 17 38.45 -5.78 14.93
CA ALA A 17 38.59 -6.48 13.67
C ALA A 17 37.24 -6.48 12.92
N GLU A 18 37.22 -5.92 11.71
CA GLU A 18 36.02 -5.92 10.84
C GLU A 18 35.97 -7.18 9.94
N GLY A 19 36.99 -8.04 10.03
CA GLY A 19 37.10 -9.29 9.28
C GLY A 19 38.57 -9.70 9.10
N PRO A 20 38.87 -10.68 8.22
CA PRO A 20 40.23 -11.18 8.02
C PRO A 20 41.19 -10.20 7.33
N ARG A 21 40.70 -9.06 6.83
CA ARG A 21 41.48 -8.10 6.02
C ARG A 21 41.49 -6.66 6.55
N GLY A 22 40.62 -6.33 7.49
CA GLY A 22 40.43 -4.95 7.96
C GLY A 22 40.37 -4.86 9.48
N LEU A 23 41.09 -3.90 10.02
CA LEU A 23 41.10 -3.53 11.42
C LEU A 23 40.68 -2.07 11.55
N THR A 24 39.72 -1.80 12.42
CA THR A 24 39.28 -0.45 12.74
C THR A 24 39.87 -0.01 14.07
N VAL A 25 40.66 1.06 14.05
CA VAL A 25 41.24 1.70 15.23
C VAL A 25 40.37 2.89 15.60
N ARG A 26 39.73 2.83 16.76
CA ARG A 26 38.89 3.88 17.32
C ARG A 26 39.63 4.55 18.47
N VAL A 27 39.89 5.85 18.32
CA VAL A 27 40.54 6.67 19.34
C VAL A 27 39.50 7.62 19.92
N SER A 28 39.33 7.60 21.23
CA SER A 28 38.49 8.56 21.94
C SER A 28 39.26 9.28 23.03
N GLY A 29 38.89 10.53 23.23
CA GLY A 29 39.50 11.36 24.24
C GLY A 29 38.71 12.61 24.55
N ARG A 30 39.31 13.47 25.36
CA ARG A 30 38.76 14.76 25.78
C ARG A 30 39.72 15.90 25.46
N TRP A 31 39.15 17.06 25.15
CA TRP A 31 39.91 18.30 25.05
C TRP A 31 40.11 18.87 26.46
N LEU A 32 41.36 19.01 26.90
CA LEU A 32 41.70 19.56 28.22
C LEU A 32 41.68 21.11 28.26
N ARG A 33 41.63 21.76 27.09
CA ARG A 33 41.51 23.23 26.90
C ARG A 33 40.58 23.55 25.72
N ARG A 34 40.42 24.84 25.39
CA ARG A 34 39.61 25.35 24.25
C ARG A 34 39.94 24.56 22.97
N ARG A 35 38.90 24.04 22.29
CA ARG A 35 39.02 23.28 21.03
C ARG A 35 39.88 24.06 20.03
N PRO A 36 41.02 23.52 19.58
CA PRO A 36 41.79 24.13 18.51
C PRO A 36 40.99 24.09 17.20
N GLU A 37 41.03 25.15 16.38
CA GLU A 37 40.52 25.08 15.01
C GLU A 37 41.36 24.04 14.23
N PRO A 38 40.76 22.94 13.75
CA PRO A 38 41.53 21.89 13.09
C PRO A 38 41.97 22.39 11.71
N ARG A 39 43.23 22.83 11.58
CA ARG A 39 43.89 22.98 10.28
C ARG A 39 44.37 21.59 9.82
N GLY A 40 43.47 20.81 9.22
CA GLY A 40 43.79 19.53 8.57
C GLY A 40 43.00 18.31 9.08
N GLN A 41 42.99 17.24 8.29
CA GLN A 41 42.37 15.95 8.63
C GLN A 41 43.27 15.17 9.61
N ALA A 42 42.66 14.59 10.64
CA ALA A 42 43.37 13.71 11.57
C ALA A 42 43.91 12.47 10.83
N THR A 43 45.15 12.10 11.11
CA THR A 43 45.82 10.99 10.43
C THR A 43 46.47 10.08 11.46
N LEU A 44 46.19 8.78 11.38
CA LEU A 44 46.89 7.75 12.12
C LEU A 44 48.17 7.38 11.36
N ILE A 45 49.30 7.38 12.06
CA ILE A 45 50.60 7.03 11.51
C ILE A 45 51.06 5.74 12.18
N VAL A 46 51.35 4.73 11.37
CA VAL A 46 51.92 3.45 11.82
C VAL A 46 53.34 3.37 11.29
N GLU A 47 54.32 3.22 12.19
CA GLU A 47 55.71 3.00 11.81
C GLU A 47 55.96 1.52 11.56
N THR A 48 56.22 1.18 10.30
CA THR A 48 56.58 -0.17 9.86
C THR A 48 58.06 -0.21 9.49
N ASP A 49 58.63 -1.41 9.35
CA ASP A 49 60.03 -1.56 8.90
C ASP A 49 60.25 -1.04 7.47
N LEU A 50 59.17 -0.90 6.69
CA LEU A 50 59.13 -0.35 5.33
C LEU A 50 58.92 1.18 5.29
N GLY A 51 58.75 1.82 6.45
CA GLY A 51 58.51 3.26 6.58
C GLY A 51 57.18 3.60 7.27
N ARG A 52 56.84 4.90 7.23
CA ARG A 52 55.65 5.45 7.91
C ARG A 52 54.42 5.36 7.01
N GLN A 53 53.44 4.54 7.39
CA GLN A 53 52.15 4.48 6.70
C GLN A 53 51.15 5.42 7.36
N ARG A 54 50.30 6.07 6.55
CA ARG A 54 49.38 7.11 6.98
C ARG A 54 47.94 6.73 6.63
N PHE A 55 47.06 6.70 7.63
CA PHE A 55 45.65 6.36 7.48
C PHE A 55 44.81 7.58 7.89
N PRO A 56 44.06 8.20 6.96
CA PRO A 56 43.20 9.33 7.30
C PRO A 56 42.01 8.88 8.15
N ALA A 57 41.52 9.76 9.02
CA ALA A 57 40.30 9.49 9.79
C ALA A 57 39.11 9.33 8.84
N MET A 58 38.34 8.26 9.04
CA MET A 58 37.09 8.03 8.34
C MET A 58 36.06 9.10 8.73
N PRO A 59 35.22 9.57 7.78
CA PRO A 59 34.07 10.38 8.13
C PRO A 59 33.19 9.57 9.09
N GLU A 60 32.94 10.11 10.28
CA GLU A 60 32.17 9.40 11.29
C GLU A 60 30.76 9.13 10.74
N PRO A 61 30.28 7.87 10.74
CA PRO A 61 28.85 7.64 10.52
C PRO A 61 28.07 8.40 11.61
N PRO A 62 26.86 8.92 11.33
CA PRO A 62 26.08 9.65 12.32
C PRO A 62 25.79 8.75 13.53
N SER A 63 26.63 8.86 14.56
CA SER A 63 26.49 8.15 15.82
C SER A 63 25.17 8.58 16.49
N LEU A 64 24.28 7.63 16.76
CA LEU A 64 23.03 7.80 17.54
C LEU A 64 23.26 8.21 19.01
N THR A 65 24.52 8.37 19.42
CA THR A 65 24.94 8.79 20.76
C THR A 65 25.91 9.96 20.59
N GLY A 66 25.39 11.17 20.77
CA GLY A 66 26.18 12.39 20.68
C GLY A 66 27.35 12.36 21.66
N ALA A 67 28.55 12.61 21.15
CA ALA A 67 29.74 12.83 21.98
C ALA A 67 29.43 13.97 22.98
N ALA A 68 29.67 13.72 24.28
CA ALA A 68 29.47 14.73 25.31
C ALA A 68 30.31 16.00 25.00
N PRO A 69 29.88 17.21 25.39
CA PRO A 69 30.61 18.45 25.12
C PRO A 69 32.07 18.35 25.57
N GLY A 70 33.01 18.49 24.65
CA GLY A 70 34.46 18.40 24.93
C GLY A 70 35.09 17.03 24.69
N THR A 71 34.31 16.01 24.32
CA THR A 71 34.84 14.70 23.89
C THR A 71 35.01 14.64 22.36
N TRP A 72 35.99 13.87 21.91
CA TRP A 72 36.25 13.62 20.50
C TRP A 72 36.44 12.13 20.26
N ARG A 73 36.03 11.67 19.08
CA ARG A 73 36.20 10.31 18.61
C ARG A 73 36.69 10.35 17.17
N MET A 74 37.64 9.50 16.85
CA MET A 74 38.19 9.35 15.51
C MET A 74 38.33 7.87 15.19
N THR A 75 37.98 7.51 13.97
CA THR A 75 37.99 6.12 13.50
C THR A 75 38.91 6.03 12.30
N PHE A 76 39.80 5.04 12.30
CA PHE A 76 40.78 4.81 11.24
C PHE A 76 40.65 3.38 10.75
N SER A 77 40.72 3.19 9.43
CA SER A 77 40.78 1.87 8.81
C SER A 77 42.24 1.51 8.55
N VAL A 78 42.68 0.39 9.09
CA VAL A 78 44.04 -0.14 8.99
C VAL A 78 43.98 -1.57 8.46
N PRO A 79 44.86 -1.99 7.54
CA PRO A 79 44.96 -3.40 7.13
C PRO A 79 45.21 -4.32 8.33
N ALA A 80 44.51 -5.46 8.39
CA ALA A 80 44.66 -6.44 9.49
C ALA A 80 46.10 -7.00 9.60
N GLU A 81 46.85 -7.01 8.50
CA GLU A 81 48.26 -7.42 8.45
C GLU A 81 49.18 -6.56 9.33
N LEU A 82 48.79 -5.30 9.59
CA LEU A 82 49.56 -4.39 10.43
C LEU A 82 49.23 -4.54 11.92
N ALA A 83 48.20 -5.32 12.29
CA ALA A 83 47.77 -5.52 13.67
C ALA A 83 48.92 -5.90 14.64
N PRO A 84 49.87 -6.78 14.28
CA PRO A 84 50.99 -7.14 15.16
C PRO A 84 51.99 -6.00 15.39
N VAL A 85 52.03 -5.01 14.50
CA VAL A 85 53.00 -3.90 14.51
C VAL A 85 52.43 -2.66 15.20
N LEU A 86 51.12 -2.63 15.51
CA LEU A 86 50.46 -1.48 16.13
C LEU A 86 50.93 -1.15 17.56
N PRO A 87 51.17 -2.13 18.46
CA PRO A 87 51.63 -1.83 19.81
C PRO A 87 52.97 -1.09 19.81
N GLY A 88 52.99 0.11 20.40
CA GLY A 88 54.22 0.91 20.57
C GLY A 88 54.77 1.63 19.34
N ARG A 89 54.19 1.44 18.13
CA ARG A 89 54.64 2.09 16.88
C ARG A 89 53.55 2.93 16.19
N THR A 90 52.50 3.27 16.93
CA THR A 90 51.34 4.00 16.39
C THR A 90 51.22 5.39 16.99
N PHE A 91 51.03 6.38 16.11
CA PHE A 91 50.95 7.79 16.47
C PHE A 91 49.70 8.43 15.85
N LEU A 92 49.01 9.27 16.60
CA LEU A 92 47.95 10.14 16.10
C LEU A 92 48.53 11.49 15.72
N GLN A 93 48.35 11.89 14.47
CA GLN A 93 48.67 13.22 13.99
C GLN A 93 47.42 14.10 13.89
N LEU A 94 47.44 15.22 14.61
CA LEU A 94 46.41 16.27 14.56
C LEU A 94 47.07 17.60 14.21
N GLY A 95 46.92 18.03 12.96
CA GLY A 95 47.63 19.20 12.43
C GLY A 95 49.15 19.01 12.51
N GLY A 96 49.84 19.87 13.27
CA GLY A 96 51.29 19.85 13.43
C GLY A 96 51.82 18.98 14.58
N VAL A 97 50.96 18.31 15.35
CA VAL A 97 51.37 17.53 16.53
C VAL A 97 51.16 16.04 16.31
N MET A 98 52.10 15.26 16.85
CA MET A 98 52.14 13.80 16.82
C MET A 98 52.10 13.28 18.26
N VAL A 99 51.13 12.42 18.57
CA VAL A 99 50.91 11.87 19.92
C VAL A 99 50.97 10.35 19.85
N PRO A 100 51.80 9.66 20.65
CA PRO A 100 51.84 8.20 20.68
C PRO A 100 50.52 7.64 21.24
N LEU A 101 50.01 6.57 20.63
CA LEU A 101 48.78 5.90 21.08
C LEU A 101 49.12 4.69 21.95
N PRO A 102 48.47 4.54 23.14
CA PRO A 102 48.65 3.37 23.99
C PRO A 102 47.85 2.18 23.46
N ILE A 103 48.35 1.51 22.42
CA ILE A 103 47.79 0.26 21.89
C ILE A 103 48.46 -0.90 22.63
N VAL A 104 47.66 -1.70 23.35
CA VAL A 104 48.17 -2.79 24.20
C VAL A 104 48.20 -4.13 23.46
N GLU A 105 47.09 -4.55 22.85
CA GLU A 105 47.02 -5.83 22.11
C GLU A 105 45.81 -5.83 21.15
N VAL A 106 45.96 -6.42 19.96
CA VAL A 106 44.90 -6.54 18.96
C VAL A 106 44.57 -8.01 18.76
N THR A 107 43.43 -8.47 19.29
CA THR A 107 42.94 -9.84 19.12
C THR A 107 42.02 -9.91 17.90
N ILE A 108 42.41 -10.66 16.87
CA ILE A 108 41.55 -10.95 15.71
C ILE A 108 40.72 -12.20 16.07
N PRO A 109 39.38 -12.10 16.17
CA PRO A 109 38.57 -13.29 16.43
C PRO A 109 38.58 -14.20 15.21
N GLU A 110 38.82 -15.49 15.43
CA GLU A 110 38.67 -16.53 14.40
C GLU A 110 37.21 -16.55 13.90
N GLY A 111 37.02 -16.63 12.59
CA GLY A 111 35.70 -16.58 11.96
C GLY A 111 34.79 -17.74 12.40
N PRO A 112 33.46 -17.58 12.33
CA PRO A 112 32.54 -18.65 12.70
C PRO A 112 32.72 -19.87 11.78
N ASP A 113 32.64 -21.05 12.39
CA ASP A 113 32.79 -22.35 11.73
C ASP A 113 31.87 -22.47 10.48
N PRO A 114 32.42 -22.77 9.29
CA PRO A 114 31.65 -22.90 8.05
C PRO A 114 30.55 -23.97 8.13
N GLU A 115 30.74 -25.09 8.86
CA GLU A 115 29.72 -26.13 8.97
C GLU A 115 28.47 -25.64 9.71
N LEU A 116 28.66 -24.79 10.73
CA LEU A 116 27.56 -24.16 11.47
C LEU A 116 26.76 -23.19 10.59
N LEU A 117 27.44 -22.49 9.66
CA LEU A 117 26.77 -21.61 8.71
C LEU A 117 25.94 -22.39 7.70
N GLU A 118 26.42 -23.52 7.20
CA GLU A 118 25.67 -24.41 6.31
C GLU A 118 24.46 -25.03 7.01
N ALA A 119 24.64 -25.55 8.22
CA ALA A 119 23.54 -26.07 9.04
C ALA A 119 22.50 -24.98 9.38
N ARG A 120 22.93 -23.73 9.56
CA ARG A 120 22.02 -22.59 9.75
C ARG A 120 21.27 -22.24 8.46
N ARG A 121 21.95 -22.24 7.31
CA ARG A 121 21.32 -22.00 6.00
C ARG A 121 20.26 -23.05 5.68
N ALA A 122 20.58 -24.33 5.88
CA ALA A 122 19.63 -25.43 5.69
C ALA A 122 18.37 -25.24 6.55
N ARG A 123 18.53 -25.03 7.86
CA ARG A 123 17.40 -24.75 8.77
C ARG A 123 16.60 -23.50 8.37
N SER A 124 17.28 -22.43 7.94
CA SER A 124 16.59 -21.22 7.47
C SER A 124 15.79 -21.46 6.20
N SER A 125 16.30 -22.29 5.28
CA SER A 125 15.60 -22.64 4.04
C SER A 125 14.38 -23.52 4.29
N GLU A 126 14.47 -24.43 5.27
CA GLU A 126 13.37 -25.27 5.70
C GLU A 126 12.24 -24.45 6.32
N LEU A 127 12.56 -23.55 7.24
CA LEU A 127 11.60 -22.63 7.84
C LEU A 127 10.97 -21.69 6.79
N ALA A 128 11.77 -21.22 5.82
CA ALA A 128 11.27 -20.41 4.73
C ALA A 128 10.27 -21.20 3.86
N ALA A 129 10.59 -22.46 3.51
CA ALA A 129 9.70 -23.33 2.76
C ALA A 129 8.40 -23.62 3.54
N GLU A 130 8.49 -23.86 4.84
CA GLU A 130 7.31 -24.08 5.70
C GLU A 130 6.43 -22.82 5.76
N SER A 131 7.03 -21.64 5.96
CA SER A 131 6.29 -20.37 5.97
C SER A 131 5.64 -20.07 4.62
N ALA A 132 6.29 -20.43 3.51
CA ALA A 132 5.73 -20.30 2.17
C ALA A 132 4.53 -21.23 1.97
N ARG A 133 4.61 -22.48 2.45
CA ARG A 133 3.48 -23.43 2.41
C ARG A 133 2.29 -22.94 3.25
N ARG A 134 2.54 -22.42 4.45
CA ARG A 134 1.48 -21.85 5.31
C ARG A 134 0.78 -20.67 4.63
N ARG A 135 1.55 -19.73 4.07
CA ARG A 135 0.98 -18.60 3.31
C ARG A 135 0.23 -19.04 2.07
N ALA A 136 0.74 -20.04 1.33
CA ALA A 136 0.04 -20.57 0.16
C ALA A 136 -1.30 -21.21 0.55
N ALA A 137 -1.35 -21.96 1.65
CA ALA A 137 -2.59 -22.55 2.16
C ALA A 137 -3.59 -21.48 2.64
N GLU A 138 -3.11 -20.43 3.31
CA GLU A 138 -3.94 -19.30 3.73
C GLU A 138 -4.56 -18.57 2.52
N LEU A 139 -3.73 -18.25 1.52
CA LEU A 139 -4.20 -17.60 0.29
C LEU A 139 -5.16 -18.50 -0.48
N ALA A 140 -4.92 -19.81 -0.53
CA ALA A 140 -5.84 -20.75 -1.17
C ALA A 140 -7.21 -20.76 -0.47
N GLY A 141 -7.23 -20.75 0.87
CA GLY A 141 -8.48 -20.65 1.63
C GLY A 141 -9.21 -19.32 1.42
N GLN A 142 -8.46 -18.20 1.29
CA GLN A 142 -9.04 -16.90 0.96
C GLN A 142 -9.64 -16.88 -0.45
N VAL A 143 -8.97 -17.47 -1.44
CA VAL A 143 -9.49 -17.58 -2.81
C VAL A 143 -10.76 -18.43 -2.83
N GLU A 144 -10.77 -19.58 -2.16
CA GLU A 144 -11.97 -20.44 -2.08
C GLU A 144 -13.14 -19.74 -1.38
N HIS A 145 -12.85 -18.92 -0.35
CA HIS A 145 -13.89 -18.13 0.30
C HIS A 145 -14.48 -17.07 -0.65
N LEU A 146 -13.62 -16.30 -1.34
CA LEU A 146 -14.03 -15.27 -2.29
C LEU A 146 -14.78 -15.87 -3.50
N GLU A 147 -14.38 -17.05 -3.97
CA GLU A 147 -15.08 -17.77 -5.04
C GLU A 147 -16.49 -18.18 -4.62
N ARG A 148 -16.68 -18.63 -3.37
CA ARG A 148 -18.00 -18.92 -2.81
C ARG A 148 -18.86 -17.68 -2.68
N GLU A 149 -18.32 -16.58 -2.15
CA GLU A 149 -19.05 -15.31 -2.06
C GLU A 149 -19.45 -14.79 -3.44
N LEU A 150 -18.58 -14.94 -4.45
CA LEU A 150 -18.88 -14.55 -5.82
C LEU A 150 -19.97 -15.42 -6.44
N ALA A 151 -19.98 -16.73 -6.16
CA ALA A 151 -21.04 -17.62 -6.61
C ALA A 151 -22.38 -17.25 -5.97
N GLU A 152 -22.42 -17.03 -4.66
CA GLU A 152 -23.62 -16.61 -3.94
C GLU A 152 -24.16 -15.26 -4.43
N ALA A 153 -23.27 -14.29 -4.69
CA ALA A 153 -23.66 -12.99 -5.23
C ALA A 153 -24.24 -13.10 -6.64
N ARG A 154 -23.70 -13.99 -7.48
CA ARG A 154 -24.23 -14.26 -8.83
C ARG A 154 -25.61 -14.91 -8.76
N ASP A 155 -25.79 -15.93 -7.92
CA ASP A 155 -27.08 -16.60 -7.73
C ASP A 155 -28.14 -15.61 -7.23
N TYR A 156 -27.77 -14.72 -6.31
CA TYR A 156 -28.64 -13.65 -5.83
C TYR A 156 -29.01 -12.67 -6.94
N SER A 157 -28.04 -12.27 -7.77
CA SER A 157 -28.28 -11.39 -8.92
C SER A 157 -29.24 -12.01 -9.93
N ASP A 158 -28.99 -13.26 -10.31
CA ASP A 158 -29.82 -14.00 -11.28
C ASP A 158 -31.25 -14.18 -10.77
N ARG A 159 -31.41 -14.46 -9.47
CA ARG A 159 -32.73 -14.50 -8.82
C ARG A 159 -33.45 -13.16 -8.92
N LEU A 160 -32.77 -12.05 -8.61
CA LEU A 160 -33.38 -10.72 -8.66
C LEU A 160 -33.76 -10.33 -10.09
N GLN A 161 -32.92 -10.65 -11.07
CA GLN A 161 -33.23 -10.47 -12.48
C GLN A 161 -34.47 -11.29 -12.90
N GLY A 162 -34.59 -12.53 -12.43
CA GLY A 162 -35.78 -13.36 -12.62
C GLY A 162 -37.05 -12.71 -12.07
N GLU A 163 -36.99 -12.19 -10.83
CA GLU A 163 -38.11 -11.50 -10.18
C GLU A 163 -38.51 -10.21 -10.94
N ILE A 164 -37.54 -9.43 -11.42
CA ILE A 164 -37.80 -8.23 -12.23
C ILE A 164 -38.48 -8.62 -13.54
N ALA A 165 -37.93 -9.60 -14.27
CA ALA A 165 -38.49 -10.05 -15.54
C ALA A 165 -39.93 -10.56 -15.39
N GLU A 166 -40.25 -11.23 -14.28
CA GLU A 166 -41.62 -11.66 -13.98
C GLU A 166 -42.55 -10.49 -13.69
N ARG A 167 -42.11 -9.50 -12.89
CA ARG A 167 -42.88 -8.28 -12.62
C ARG A 167 -43.16 -7.50 -13.91
N GLU A 168 -42.18 -7.39 -14.80
CA GLU A 168 -42.35 -6.74 -16.10
C GLU A 168 -43.32 -7.49 -17.01
N ARG A 169 -43.28 -8.83 -17.02
CA ARG A 169 -44.28 -9.64 -17.74
C ARG A 169 -45.69 -9.39 -17.20
N ARG A 170 -45.86 -9.35 -15.88
CA ARG A 170 -47.14 -9.05 -15.23
C ARG A 170 -47.64 -7.64 -15.56
N LEU A 171 -46.76 -6.64 -15.51
CA LEU A 171 -47.10 -5.26 -15.85
C LEU A 171 -47.58 -5.14 -17.30
N ARG A 172 -46.82 -5.70 -18.26
CA ARG A 172 -47.22 -5.71 -19.67
C ARG A 172 -48.56 -6.40 -19.89
N GLY A 173 -48.81 -7.52 -19.22
CA GLY A 173 -50.09 -8.21 -19.27
C GLY A 173 -51.26 -7.35 -18.76
N ALA A 174 -51.06 -6.66 -17.64
CA ALA A 174 -52.08 -5.76 -17.08
C ALA A 174 -52.34 -4.53 -17.97
N GLU A 175 -51.30 -3.96 -18.58
CA GLU A 175 -51.41 -2.86 -19.54
C GLU A 175 -52.18 -3.27 -20.80
N GLN A 176 -51.85 -4.45 -21.36
CA GLN A 176 -52.57 -5.00 -22.50
C GLN A 176 -54.05 -5.27 -22.17
N HIS A 177 -54.32 -5.83 -21.00
CA HIS A 177 -55.69 -6.07 -20.55
C HIS A 177 -56.45 -4.75 -20.43
N THR A 178 -55.89 -3.76 -19.73
CA THR A 178 -56.51 -2.42 -19.58
C THR A 178 -56.77 -1.77 -20.95
N HIS A 179 -55.81 -1.88 -21.88
CA HIS A 179 -55.99 -1.38 -23.23
C HIS A 179 -57.13 -2.08 -23.96
N SER A 180 -57.18 -3.42 -23.90
CA SER A 180 -58.25 -4.22 -24.51
C SER A 180 -59.63 -3.89 -23.94
N GLU A 181 -59.74 -3.69 -22.63
CA GLU A 181 -60.98 -3.28 -21.98
C GLU A 181 -61.44 -1.89 -22.43
N ARG A 182 -60.50 -0.94 -22.55
CA ARG A 182 -60.82 0.41 -23.06
C ARG A 182 -61.32 0.37 -24.49
N SER A 183 -60.68 -0.42 -25.36
CA SER A 183 -61.12 -0.59 -26.75
C SER A 183 -62.52 -1.21 -26.82
N LEU A 184 -62.78 -2.27 -26.05
CA LEU A 184 -64.10 -2.91 -25.98
C LEU A 184 -65.18 -1.94 -25.47
N ARG A 185 -64.87 -1.15 -24.43
CA ARG A 185 -65.81 -0.13 -23.92
C ARG A 185 -66.13 0.92 -24.99
N ALA A 186 -65.13 1.39 -25.74
CA ALA A 186 -65.34 2.35 -26.81
C ALA A 186 -66.20 1.77 -27.94
N GLU A 187 -65.99 0.50 -28.32
CA GLU A 187 -66.82 -0.19 -29.32
C GLU A 187 -68.29 -0.31 -28.86
N ILE A 188 -68.51 -0.70 -27.60
CA ILE A 188 -69.86 -0.80 -27.03
C ILE A 188 -70.53 0.58 -26.98
N GLU A 189 -69.82 1.62 -26.58
CA GLU A 189 -70.34 2.99 -26.54
C GLU A 189 -70.73 3.49 -27.93
N GLN A 190 -69.92 3.20 -28.95
CA GLN A 190 -70.26 3.52 -30.34
C GLN A 190 -71.51 2.78 -30.82
N GLU A 191 -71.62 1.49 -30.51
CA GLU A 191 -72.79 0.68 -30.90
C GLU A 191 -74.06 1.16 -30.19
N LEU A 192 -73.99 1.46 -28.90
CA LEU A 192 -75.10 2.06 -28.16
C LEU A 192 -75.51 3.40 -28.78
N THR A 193 -74.55 4.26 -29.10
CA THR A 193 -74.82 5.56 -29.75
C THR A 193 -75.51 5.38 -31.11
N ARG A 194 -75.07 4.41 -31.93
CA ARG A 194 -75.71 4.10 -33.22
C ARG A 194 -77.14 3.63 -33.02
N ARG A 195 -77.39 2.69 -32.10
CA ARG A 195 -78.73 2.18 -31.81
C ARG A 195 -79.66 3.25 -31.26
N THR A 196 -79.16 4.11 -30.36
CA THR A 196 -79.94 5.23 -29.83
C THR A 196 -80.34 6.19 -30.96
N ARG A 197 -79.42 6.54 -31.87
CA ARG A 197 -79.73 7.39 -33.02
C ARG A 197 -80.74 6.75 -33.97
N ALA A 198 -80.59 5.46 -34.26
CA ALA A 198 -81.54 4.72 -35.09
C ALA A 198 -82.94 4.71 -34.46
N ALA A 199 -83.04 4.38 -33.17
CA ALA A 199 -84.32 4.40 -32.45
C ALA A 199 -84.95 5.80 -32.40
N GLN A 200 -84.15 6.86 -32.21
CA GLN A 200 -84.62 8.25 -32.25
C GLN A 200 -85.14 8.62 -33.65
N HIS A 201 -84.44 8.19 -34.71
CA HIS A 201 -84.87 8.40 -36.07
C HIS A 201 -86.20 7.68 -36.36
N ASP A 202 -86.30 6.39 -36.00
CA ASP A 202 -87.51 5.59 -36.18
C ASP A 202 -88.71 6.20 -35.42
N LEU A 203 -88.50 6.66 -34.18
CA LEU A 203 -89.51 7.40 -33.43
C LEU A 203 -89.93 8.69 -34.14
N GLY A 204 -88.98 9.43 -34.72
CA GLY A 204 -89.26 10.63 -35.51
C GLY A 204 -90.13 10.32 -36.74
N VAL A 205 -89.79 9.27 -37.49
CA VAL A 205 -90.55 8.81 -38.66
C VAL A 205 -91.96 8.37 -38.26
N LEU A 206 -92.11 7.64 -37.14
CA LEU A 206 -93.42 7.23 -36.64
C LEU A 206 -94.27 8.43 -36.21
N HIS A 207 -93.68 9.43 -35.53
CA HIS A 207 -94.40 10.65 -35.16
C HIS A 207 -94.87 11.44 -36.38
N GLU A 208 -94.04 11.60 -37.42
CA GLU A 208 -94.45 12.22 -38.68
C GLU A 208 -95.61 11.46 -39.33
N ARG A 209 -95.54 10.12 -39.35
CA ARG A 209 -96.60 9.29 -39.91
C ARG A 209 -97.92 9.43 -39.15
N VAL A 210 -97.88 9.50 -37.82
CA VAL A 210 -99.06 9.75 -36.98
C VAL A 210 -99.65 11.12 -37.30
N ALA A 211 -98.83 12.16 -37.38
CA ALA A 211 -99.29 13.52 -37.71
C ALA A 211 -99.91 13.60 -39.12
N ASP A 212 -99.38 12.86 -40.10
CA ASP A 212 -99.98 12.73 -41.43
C ASP A 212 -101.37 12.10 -41.38
N LEU A 213 -101.50 10.97 -40.68
CA LEU A 213 -102.77 10.27 -40.52
C LEU A 213 -103.81 11.11 -39.78
N GLU A 214 -103.42 11.87 -38.75
CA GLU A 214 -104.30 12.82 -38.07
C GLU A 214 -104.77 13.94 -39.00
N ARG A 215 -103.88 14.46 -39.87
CA ARG A 215 -104.26 15.46 -40.89
C ARG A 215 -105.20 14.88 -41.95
N GLU A 216 -105.05 13.62 -42.32
CA GLU A 216 -105.98 12.93 -43.23
C GLU A 216 -107.35 12.70 -42.58
N LEU A 217 -107.40 12.20 -41.35
CA LEU A 217 -108.65 12.03 -40.59
C LEU A 217 -109.41 13.34 -40.45
N ASN A 218 -108.73 14.43 -40.10
CA ASN A 218 -109.33 15.75 -40.00
C ASN A 218 -109.88 16.26 -41.34
N ARG A 219 -109.21 15.94 -42.45
CA ARG A 219 -109.70 16.28 -43.80
C ARG A 219 -110.94 15.49 -44.15
N MET A 220 -110.98 14.18 -43.85
CA MET A 220 -112.16 13.35 -44.06
C MET A 220 -113.35 13.81 -43.22
N HIS A 221 -113.13 14.17 -41.95
CA HIS A 221 -114.19 14.63 -41.05
C HIS A 221 -114.82 15.97 -41.50
N ARG A 222 -114.07 16.83 -42.19
CA ARG A 222 -114.59 18.11 -42.72
C ARG A 222 -115.34 17.96 -44.06
N ALA A 223 -115.23 16.82 -44.73
CA ALA A 223 -115.84 16.57 -46.03
C ALA A 223 -117.22 15.88 -45.94
N VAL A 224 -117.61 15.45 -44.74
CA VAL A 224 -118.92 14.85 -44.40
C VAL A 224 -119.79 15.92 -43.75
#